data_AF-A0A2D8XCI8-F1
#
_entry.id   AF-A0A2D8XCI8-F1
#
_cell.length_a   1.000
_cell.length_b   1.000
_cell.length_c   1.000
_cell.angle_alpha   90.00
_cell.angle_beta   90.00
_cell.angle_gamma   90.00
#
_symmetry.space_group_name_H-M   'P 1'
#
loop_
_entity.id
_entity.type
_entity.pdbx_description
1 polymer ?
#
loop_
_entity_poly.entity_id
_entity_poly.type
_entity_poly.pdbx_seq_one_letter_code
_entity_poly.pdbx_strand_id
1 'polypeptide(L)'
;MSTNTAKATGFNSSLDNGKEAIEALLTQQEESQESIEAQEEQVVEEAPEELEAEATEEVEEAEEFEDEEYDDELEEEELEANQVEEEGEEQPSIYTISVDGIEQEVTLDELKSGYSRQSDYTRKTQELANQRKQAETEFNAVREERAIYTQLLDQMRNQLDAGMQNEPDWVSLAENDPVGYNSQRAAWEESKKKQDAVLAEQQRMLQQSQQEQMQNLQAQVQNEAQLLVNAIPEWQDSKKAAEGRAELKQYAITELGFSEQELNQIYDHRAVLAIRKAMLHDKTQESVKKKPVVATKAKVARPGNSNVPVTPNKGKRLRQRLANSGKMSDATKVFESML
;
A
#
# COMPACT_ATOMS: atom_id res chain seq x y z
N MET A 1 18.08 -11.36 43.19
CA MET A 1 18.68 -10.03 43.04
C MET A 1 20.10 -10.19 42.52
N SER A 2 20.41 -9.48 41.44
CA SER A 2 21.71 -8.95 41.01
C SER A 2 21.79 -8.97 39.49
N THR A 3 21.35 -7.87 38.89
CA THR A 3 21.61 -7.48 37.51
C THR A 3 23.02 -6.91 37.43
N ASN A 4 23.81 -7.34 36.45
CA ASN A 4 25.06 -6.65 36.10
C ASN A 4 25.05 -6.35 34.60
N THR A 5 24.60 -5.15 34.27
CA THR A 5 24.64 -4.55 32.95
C THR A 5 26.00 -3.88 32.76
N ALA A 6 26.92 -4.57 32.08
CA ALA A 6 28.15 -3.95 31.58
C ALA A 6 27.87 -3.26 30.24
N LYS A 7 28.14 -1.97 30.23
CA LYS A 7 27.87 -0.95 29.20
C LYS A 7 28.73 -1.21 27.95
N ALA A 8 28.09 -1.51 26.81
CA ALA A 8 28.74 -1.55 25.49
C ALA A 8 29.09 -0.10 25.08
N THR A 9 30.37 0.26 25.17
CA THR A 9 30.89 1.60 24.82
C THR A 9 31.97 1.58 23.75
N GLY A 10 32.18 0.44 23.08
CA GLY A 10 33.25 0.28 22.08
C GLY A 10 32.82 0.44 20.61
N PHE A 11 31.53 0.59 20.31
CA PHE A 11 31.02 0.56 18.92
C PHE A 11 30.77 1.97 18.32
N ASN A 12 30.65 2.99 19.17
CA ASN A 12 30.41 4.37 18.71
C ASN A 12 31.72 5.10 18.34
N SER A 13 32.87 4.70 18.90
CA SER A 13 34.13 5.40 18.63
C SER A 13 34.67 5.13 17.21
N SER A 14 34.43 3.96 16.62
CA SER A 14 34.87 3.72 15.23
C SER A 14 33.94 4.34 14.18
N LEU A 15 32.69 4.64 14.57
CA LEU A 15 31.67 5.26 13.71
C LEU A 15 31.96 6.76 13.49
N ASP A 16 32.41 7.44 14.54
CA ASP A 16 32.80 8.86 14.48
C ASP A 16 34.17 9.02 13.81
N ASN A 17 35.15 8.16 14.12
CA ASN A 17 36.49 8.23 13.52
C ASN A 17 36.49 8.11 11.98
N GLY A 18 35.55 7.36 11.39
CA GLY A 18 35.45 7.20 9.94
C GLY A 18 34.84 8.41 9.24
N LYS A 19 33.84 9.05 9.87
CA LYS A 19 33.23 10.28 9.38
C LYS A 19 34.18 11.47 9.52
N GLU A 20 34.84 11.60 10.67
CA GLU A 20 35.84 12.63 10.94
C GLU A 20 37.02 12.54 9.96
N ALA A 21 37.46 11.34 9.58
CA ALA A 21 38.55 11.16 8.62
C ALA A 21 38.19 11.58 7.18
N ILE A 22 36.91 11.50 6.81
CA ILE A 22 36.41 11.93 5.50
C ILE A 22 36.15 13.44 5.51
N GLU A 23 35.58 13.96 6.60
CA GLU A 23 35.35 15.39 6.80
C GLU A 23 36.66 16.19 6.84
N ALA A 24 37.71 15.66 7.48
CA ALA A 24 39.05 16.24 7.47
C ALA A 24 39.73 16.24 6.09
N LEU A 25 39.38 15.28 5.21
CA LEU A 25 39.90 15.23 3.85
C LEU A 25 39.19 16.25 2.93
N LEU A 26 37.88 16.42 3.10
CA LEU A 26 37.09 17.40 2.35
C LEU A 26 37.54 18.84 2.67
N THR A 27 37.71 19.16 3.95
CA THR A 27 38.16 20.49 4.40
C THR A 27 39.59 20.81 3.96
N GLN A 28 40.48 19.81 3.88
CA GLN A 28 41.83 20.01 3.36
C GLN A 28 41.87 20.28 1.84
N GLN A 29 40.85 19.81 1.10
CA GLN A 29 40.70 20.09 -0.32
C GLN A 29 40.13 21.51 -0.59
N GLU A 30 39.28 22.03 0.30
CA GLU A 30 38.81 23.42 0.26
C GLU A 30 39.93 24.44 0.54
N GLU A 31 40.79 24.21 1.55
CA GLU A 31 41.93 25.10 1.86
C GLU A 31 42.96 25.17 0.70
N SER A 32 43.08 24.10 -0.08
CA SER A 32 43.99 24.07 -1.22
C SER A 32 43.40 24.75 -2.47
N GLN A 33 42.07 24.84 -2.60
CA GLN A 33 41.39 25.62 -3.64
C GLN A 33 41.40 27.13 -3.34
N GLU A 34 41.19 27.57 -2.10
CA GLU A 34 41.27 29.00 -1.72
C GLU A 34 42.67 29.60 -1.95
N SER A 35 43.73 28.80 -1.81
CA SER A 35 45.12 29.25 -2.04
C SER A 35 45.45 29.53 -3.52
N ILE A 36 44.67 28.97 -4.46
CA ILE A 36 44.84 29.13 -5.90
C ILE A 36 44.03 30.33 -6.41
N GLU A 37 42.81 30.54 -5.88
CA GLU A 37 41.97 31.71 -6.23
C GLU A 37 42.57 33.03 -5.73
N ALA A 38 43.25 33.03 -4.57
CA ALA A 38 43.91 34.23 -4.03
C ALA A 38 45.13 34.73 -4.86
N GLN A 39 45.62 33.95 -5.84
CA GLN A 39 46.73 34.35 -6.72
C GLN A 39 46.29 34.90 -8.09
N GLU A 40 45.05 34.67 -8.53
CA GLU A 40 44.56 35.18 -9.82
C GLU A 40 43.89 36.56 -9.75
N GLU A 41 43.52 37.04 -8.56
CA GLU A 41 42.72 38.27 -8.41
C GLU A 41 43.52 39.60 -8.36
N GLN A 42 44.84 39.59 -8.59
CA GLN A 42 45.68 40.79 -8.45
C GLN A 42 45.99 41.58 -9.74
N VAL A 43 45.39 41.27 -10.90
CA VAL A 43 45.70 41.99 -12.15
C VAL A 43 44.44 42.36 -12.95
N VAL A 44 43.95 43.57 -12.66
CA VAL A 44 43.36 44.60 -13.56
C VAL A 44 42.04 45.17 -13.04
N GLU A 45 42.17 46.37 -12.49
CA GLU A 45 41.14 47.36 -12.18
C GLU A 45 41.11 48.40 -13.33
N GLU A 46 39.96 48.59 -14.00
CA GLU A 46 39.40 49.91 -14.35
C GLU A 46 37.96 49.78 -14.93
N ALA A 47 37.06 50.58 -14.37
CA ALA A 47 35.60 50.67 -14.62
C ALA A 47 35.27 51.74 -15.70
N PRO A 48 34.03 52.26 -15.86
CA PRO A 48 32.64 51.71 -15.78
C PRO A 48 31.78 52.10 -17.02
N GLU A 49 30.56 51.55 -17.16
CA GLU A 49 29.39 52.35 -17.63
C GLU A 49 28.04 51.67 -17.27
N GLU A 50 27.07 52.54 -16.98
CA GLU A 50 25.72 52.35 -16.41
C GLU A 50 24.76 51.49 -17.26
N LEU A 51 23.74 50.91 -16.61
CA LEU A 51 22.33 51.09 -16.96
C LEU A 51 21.38 50.46 -15.93
N GLU A 52 20.45 51.29 -15.45
CA GLU A 52 19.30 51.01 -14.58
C GLU A 52 18.28 50.03 -15.19
N ALA A 53 17.66 49.20 -14.34
CA ALA A 53 16.26 48.79 -14.48
C ALA A 53 15.72 48.25 -13.14
N GLU A 54 15.01 49.14 -12.46
CA GLU A 54 13.89 48.99 -11.53
C GLU A 54 13.15 47.62 -11.51
N ALA A 55 13.03 47.02 -10.32
CA ALA A 55 11.90 46.17 -9.95
C ALA A 55 11.74 46.15 -8.42
N THR A 56 10.64 46.77 -7.99
CA THR A 56 10.02 46.76 -6.67
C THR A 56 9.71 45.35 -6.17
N GLU A 57 10.05 45.01 -4.93
CA GLU A 57 9.38 43.97 -4.17
C GLU A 57 9.21 44.38 -2.71
N GLU A 58 7.95 44.34 -2.30
CA GLU A 58 7.36 44.84 -1.07
C GLU A 58 7.63 43.82 0.06
N VAL A 59 8.09 44.32 1.20
CA VAL A 59 8.35 43.54 2.41
C VAL A 59 7.00 43.39 3.13
N GLU A 60 6.44 42.18 3.17
CA GLU A 60 5.36 41.85 4.10
C GLU A 60 5.90 41.01 5.25
N GLU A 61 5.81 41.66 6.41
CA GLU A 61 6.23 41.29 7.75
C GLU A 61 5.38 40.12 8.26
N ALA A 62 6.04 39.09 8.78
CA ALA A 62 5.38 37.97 9.45
C ALA A 62 4.88 38.44 10.83
N GLU A 63 3.58 38.70 10.95
CA GLU A 63 2.94 38.87 12.26
C GLU A 63 2.74 37.50 12.93
N GLU A 64 3.55 37.31 13.97
CA GLU A 64 3.38 36.37 15.07
C GLU A 64 2.08 36.75 15.83
N PHE A 65 1.08 35.87 15.88
CA PHE A 65 -0.04 36.03 16.81
C PHE A 65 0.02 34.95 17.89
N GLU A 66 0.26 35.45 19.10
CA GLU A 66 0.17 34.76 20.39
C GLU A 66 -1.23 34.17 20.62
N ASP A 67 -1.25 32.94 21.13
CA ASP A 67 -2.43 32.26 21.66
C ASP A 67 -2.95 33.01 22.91
N GLU A 68 -4.08 33.71 22.79
CA GLU A 68 -4.86 34.18 23.94
C GLU A 68 -5.82 33.07 24.41
N GLU A 69 -5.40 32.41 25.49
CA GLU A 69 -6.18 31.49 26.32
C GLU A 69 -7.30 32.28 27.04
N TYR A 70 -8.55 32.09 26.63
CA TYR A 70 -9.71 32.63 27.37
C TYR A 70 -10.03 31.72 28.56
N ASP A 71 -9.72 32.24 29.75
CA ASP A 71 -10.15 31.77 31.07
C ASP A 71 -11.57 32.32 31.35
N ASP A 72 -12.53 31.41 31.53
CA ASP A 72 -13.94 31.71 31.80
C ASP A 72 -14.12 31.94 33.33
N GLU A 73 -13.77 33.12 33.82
CA GLU A 73 -14.20 33.62 35.15
C GLU A 73 -15.48 34.45 34.98
N LEU A 74 -16.64 33.80 35.13
CA LEU A 74 -17.94 34.47 35.23
C LEU A 74 -18.12 35.07 36.63
N GLU A 75 -17.96 36.39 36.72
CA GLU A 75 -18.40 37.23 37.84
C GLU A 75 -19.93 37.21 37.96
N GLU A 76 -20.37 36.92 39.18
CA GLU A 76 -21.76 36.90 39.64
C GLU A 76 -22.23 38.35 39.90
N GLU A 77 -22.99 38.95 38.98
CA GLU A 77 -23.65 40.24 39.22
C GLU A 77 -25.19 40.09 39.23
N GLU A 78 -25.73 40.27 40.44
CA GLU A 78 -27.14 40.21 40.80
C GLU A 78 -27.86 41.49 40.37
N LEU A 79 -28.84 41.40 39.46
CA LEU A 79 -29.85 42.45 39.25
C LEU A 79 -31.27 41.86 39.22
N GLU A 80 -32.06 42.33 40.20
CA GLU A 80 -33.44 41.97 40.47
C GLU A 80 -34.44 42.38 39.37
N ALA A 81 -35.33 41.41 39.10
CA ALA A 81 -36.77 41.53 38.92
C ALA A 81 -37.35 42.16 37.64
N ASN A 82 -38.12 41.28 36.99
CA ASN A 82 -39.49 41.50 36.49
C ASN A 82 -39.66 41.68 34.96
N GLN A 83 -39.58 40.55 34.25
CA GLN A 83 -40.55 40.23 33.20
C GLN A 83 -40.65 38.72 33.08
N VAL A 84 -41.83 38.20 33.41
CA VAL A 84 -42.24 36.83 33.09
C VAL A 84 -42.45 36.82 31.57
N GLU A 85 -41.40 36.52 30.82
CA GLU A 85 -41.51 36.14 29.42
C GLU A 85 -41.52 34.62 29.38
N GLU A 86 -42.75 34.11 29.28
CA GLU A 86 -43.16 32.82 28.75
C GLU A 86 -42.00 31.87 28.41
N GLU A 87 -41.76 30.91 29.31
CA GLU A 87 -41.00 29.68 29.07
C GLU A 87 -41.77 28.86 28.02
N GLY A 88 -41.76 29.35 26.78
CA GLY A 88 -42.10 28.58 25.61
C GLY A 88 -40.91 27.68 25.35
N GLU A 89 -41.11 26.36 25.44
CA GLU A 89 -40.16 25.36 24.94
C GLU A 89 -39.61 25.86 23.58
N GLU A 90 -38.36 26.33 23.55
CA GLU A 90 -37.70 26.71 22.31
C GLU A 90 -37.61 25.44 21.46
N GLN A 91 -38.60 25.26 20.58
CA GLN A 91 -38.51 24.24 19.56
C GLN A 91 -37.24 24.57 18.76
N PRO A 92 -36.32 23.61 18.56
CA PRO A 92 -35.07 23.90 17.91
C PRO A 92 -35.38 24.49 16.54
N SER A 93 -34.90 25.70 16.27
CA SER A 93 -35.15 26.37 14.99
C SER A 93 -34.60 25.49 13.87
N ILE A 94 -35.51 24.97 13.04
CA ILE A 94 -35.20 24.08 11.92
C ILE A 94 -34.95 24.94 10.69
N TYR A 95 -33.78 24.76 10.09
CA TYR A 95 -33.34 25.44 8.88
C TYR A 95 -33.18 24.44 7.74
N THR A 96 -33.71 24.77 6.57
CA THR A 96 -33.49 23.98 5.36
C THR A 96 -32.19 24.43 4.68
N ILE A 97 -31.19 23.55 4.63
CA ILE A 97 -29.96 23.77 3.86
C ILE A 97 -29.84 22.74 2.73
N SER A 98 -29.11 23.10 1.67
CA SER A 98 -28.81 22.18 0.58
C SER A 98 -27.38 21.62 0.75
N VAL A 99 -27.26 20.31 0.95
CA VAL A 99 -25.98 19.59 0.95
C VAL A 99 -25.98 18.69 -0.29
N ASP A 100 -24.99 18.87 -1.17
CA ASP A 100 -24.87 18.11 -2.42
C ASP A 100 -26.14 18.09 -3.31
N GLY A 101 -26.92 19.18 -3.29
CA GLY A 101 -28.13 19.34 -4.10
C GLY A 101 -29.39 18.68 -3.51
N ILE A 102 -29.34 18.20 -2.27
CA ILE A 102 -30.49 17.65 -1.54
C ILE A 102 -30.84 18.62 -0.41
N GLU A 103 -32.09 19.08 -0.37
CA GLU A 103 -32.60 19.92 0.72
C GLU A 103 -32.79 19.07 1.99
N GLN A 104 -32.16 19.50 3.08
CA GLN A 104 -32.23 18.84 4.37
C GLN A 104 -32.53 19.86 5.47
N GLU A 105 -33.51 19.51 6.29
CA GLU A 105 -33.89 20.27 7.49
C GLU A 105 -32.97 19.89 8.65
N VAL A 106 -32.23 20.86 9.19
CA VAL A 106 -31.29 20.71 10.31
C VAL A 106 -31.42 21.85 11.29
N THR A 107 -31.10 21.59 12.55
CA THR A 107 -31.12 22.60 13.61
C THR A 107 -29.89 23.52 13.53
N LEU A 108 -29.98 24.69 14.16
CA LEU A 108 -28.87 25.65 14.24
C LEU A 108 -27.59 25.02 14.82
N ASP A 109 -27.72 24.16 15.84
CA ASP A 109 -26.58 23.50 16.48
C ASP A 109 -25.88 22.50 15.56
N GLU A 110 -26.64 21.80 14.71
CA GLU A 110 -26.06 20.87 13.71
C GLU A 110 -25.36 21.64 12.59
N LEU A 111 -25.85 22.83 12.21
CA LEU A 111 -25.17 23.71 11.26
C LEU A 111 -23.82 24.20 11.79
N LYS A 112 -23.79 24.69 13.03
CA LYS A 112 -22.54 25.13 13.69
C LYS A 112 -21.57 23.96 13.85
N SER A 113 -22.06 22.81 14.29
CA SER A 113 -21.26 21.59 14.44
C SER A 113 -20.74 21.08 13.10
N GLY A 114 -21.54 21.13 12.04
CA GLY A 114 -21.17 20.76 10.68
C GLY A 114 -20.08 21.66 10.11
N TYR A 115 -20.21 22.98 10.28
CA TYR A 115 -19.20 23.95 9.86
C TYR A 115 -17.88 23.77 10.62
N SER A 116 -17.94 23.57 11.95
CA SER A 116 -16.76 23.29 12.79
C SER A 116 -16.05 22.01 12.32
N ARG A 117 -16.80 20.91 12.12
CA ARG A 117 -16.24 19.65 11.60
C ARG A 117 -15.65 19.79 10.21
N GLN A 118 -16.28 20.54 9.30
CA GLN A 118 -15.78 20.78 7.95
C GLN A 118 -14.50 21.62 7.96
N SER A 119 -14.46 22.68 8.77
CA SER A 119 -13.27 23.51 8.96
C SER A 119 -12.12 22.67 9.52
N ASP A 120 -12.37 21.87 10.56
CA ASP A 120 -11.39 20.95 11.13
C ASP A 120 -10.92 19.89 10.15
N TYR A 121 -11.84 19.31 9.37
CA TYR A 121 -11.49 18.31 8.36
C TYR A 121 -10.63 18.93 7.26
N THR A 122 -10.98 20.14 6.82
CA THR A 122 -10.23 20.87 5.80
C THR A 122 -8.83 21.20 6.30
N ARG A 123 -8.72 21.77 7.51
CA ARG A 123 -7.44 22.09 8.16
C ARG A 123 -6.58 20.84 8.36
N LYS A 124 -7.13 19.77 8.93
CA LYS A 124 -6.40 18.50 9.12
C LYS A 124 -6.01 17.85 7.80
N THR A 125 -6.84 17.94 6.76
CA THR A 125 -6.50 17.40 5.43
C THR A 125 -5.38 18.20 4.78
N GLN A 126 -5.41 19.53 4.90
CA GLN A 126 -4.33 20.41 4.44
C GLN A 126 -3.04 20.15 5.20
N GLU A 127 -3.11 20.04 6.52
CA GLU A 127 -1.96 19.71 7.37
C GLU A 127 -1.36 18.34 7.00
N LEU A 128 -2.20 17.31 6.84
CA LEU A 128 -1.75 15.98 6.40
C LEU A 128 -1.13 16.01 5.00
N ALA A 129 -1.68 16.80 4.08
CA ALA A 129 -1.12 16.97 2.74
C ALA A 129 0.25 17.68 2.81
N ASN A 130 0.38 18.71 3.64
CA ASN A 130 1.63 19.42 3.87
C ASN A 130 2.67 18.51 4.52
N GLN A 131 2.31 17.76 5.56
CA GLN A 131 3.18 16.78 6.21
C GLN A 131 3.66 15.69 5.24
N ARG A 132 2.77 15.17 4.38
CA ARG A 132 3.15 14.19 3.34
C ARG A 132 4.12 14.78 2.33
N LYS A 133 3.87 16.01 1.89
CA LYS A 133 4.76 16.71 0.95
C LYS A 133 6.13 16.93 1.58
N GLN A 134 6.19 17.38 2.83
CA GLN A 134 7.44 17.56 3.59
C GLN A 134 8.20 16.23 3.73
N ALA A 135 7.52 15.16 4.17
CA ALA A 135 8.13 13.84 4.30
C ALA A 135 8.63 13.29 2.95
N GLU A 136 7.90 13.53 1.86
CA GLU A 136 8.33 13.13 0.51
C GLU A 136 9.57 13.92 0.05
N THR A 137 9.61 15.24 0.32
CA THR A 137 10.79 16.05 0.01
C THR A 137 12.01 15.61 0.81
N GLU A 138 11.87 15.35 2.10
CA GLU A 138 12.95 14.85 2.95
C GLU A 138 13.42 13.47 2.49
N PHE A 139 12.49 12.57 2.17
CA PHE A 139 12.84 11.23 1.68
C PHE A 139 13.60 11.28 0.36
N ASN A 140 13.19 12.16 -0.55
CA ASN A 140 13.88 12.36 -1.83
C ASN A 140 15.27 12.97 -1.63
N ALA A 141 15.42 13.96 -0.75
CA ALA A 141 16.71 14.54 -0.40
C ALA A 141 17.67 13.48 0.17
N VAL A 142 17.21 12.69 1.15
CA VAL A 142 18.01 11.59 1.73
C VAL A 142 18.41 10.55 0.68
N ARG A 143 17.51 10.24 -0.27
CA ARG A 143 17.83 9.31 -1.37
C ARG A 143 18.90 9.89 -2.29
N GLU A 144 18.80 11.17 -2.63
CA GLU A 144 19.77 11.87 -3.47
C GLU A 144 21.14 11.96 -2.79
N GLU A 145 21.19 12.34 -1.52
CA GLU A 145 22.41 12.35 -0.71
C GLU A 145 23.09 10.98 -0.68
N ARG A 146 22.31 9.90 -0.47
CA ARG A 146 22.84 8.53 -0.49
C ARG A 146 23.39 8.15 -1.87
N ALA A 147 22.75 8.59 -2.95
CA ALA A 147 23.22 8.33 -4.31
C ALA A 147 24.54 9.06 -4.60
N ILE A 148 24.62 10.35 -4.25
CA ILE A 148 25.84 11.16 -4.37
C ILE A 148 26.96 10.55 -3.53
N TYR A 149 26.68 10.18 -2.29
CA TYR A 149 27.67 9.56 -1.39
C TYR A 149 28.22 8.25 -1.96
N THR A 150 27.35 7.41 -2.54
CA THR A 150 27.78 6.14 -3.16
C THR A 150 28.68 6.40 -4.37
N GLN A 151 28.31 7.37 -5.22
CA GLN A 151 29.13 7.77 -6.36
C GLN A 151 30.49 8.35 -5.93
N LEU A 152 30.52 9.15 -4.86
CA LEU A 152 31.74 9.72 -4.31
C LEU A 152 32.67 8.62 -3.77
N LEU A 153 32.13 7.65 -3.03
CA LEU A 153 32.91 6.51 -2.54
C LEU A 153 33.52 5.69 -3.69
N ASP A 154 32.76 5.44 -4.75
CA ASP A 154 33.26 4.73 -5.93
C ASP A 154 34.35 5.55 -6.66
N GLN A 155 34.21 6.86 -6.76
CA GLN A 155 35.26 7.74 -7.31
C GLN A 155 36.52 7.75 -6.45
N MET A 156 36.38 7.89 -5.13
CA MET A 156 37.50 7.84 -4.18
C MET A 156 38.24 6.51 -4.28
N ARG A 157 37.49 5.40 -4.36
CA ARG A 157 38.07 4.06 -4.58
C ARG A 157 38.89 4.03 -5.86
N ASN A 158 38.33 4.46 -6.98
CA ASN A 158 39.02 4.47 -8.27
C ASN A 158 40.28 5.36 -8.25
N GLN A 159 40.23 6.50 -7.55
CA GLN A 159 41.38 7.39 -7.39
C GLN A 159 42.49 6.75 -6.53
N LEU A 160 42.13 6.10 -5.42
CA LEU A 160 43.09 5.38 -4.57
C LEU A 160 43.70 4.18 -5.31
N ASP A 161 42.89 3.43 -6.06
CA ASP A 161 43.34 2.30 -6.87
C ASP A 161 44.28 2.75 -7.99
N ALA A 162 44.04 3.92 -8.61
CA ALA A 162 44.92 4.48 -9.64
C ALA A 162 46.20 5.13 -9.08
N GLY A 163 46.13 5.72 -7.88
CA GLY A 163 47.26 6.35 -7.19
C GLY A 163 48.20 5.36 -6.51
N MET A 164 47.71 4.15 -6.21
CA MET A 164 48.52 3.08 -5.66
C MET A 164 49.40 2.49 -6.77
N GLN A 165 50.66 2.93 -6.84
CA GLN A 165 51.66 2.25 -7.67
C GLN A 165 51.91 0.84 -7.12
N ASN A 166 52.42 -0.05 -7.99
CA ASN A 166 52.88 -1.38 -7.58
C ASN A 166 53.78 -1.26 -6.35
N GLU A 167 53.64 -2.20 -5.41
CA GLU A 167 54.41 -2.24 -4.18
C GLU A 167 55.92 -2.04 -4.50
N PRO A 168 56.54 -0.96 -3.98
CA PRO A 168 57.96 -0.71 -4.20
C PRO A 168 58.79 -1.89 -3.69
N ASP A 169 59.93 -2.15 -4.34
CA ASP A 169 60.89 -3.13 -3.81
C ASP A 169 61.54 -2.58 -2.53
N TRP A 170 60.89 -2.85 -1.40
CA TRP A 170 61.30 -2.41 -0.07
C TRP A 170 62.72 -2.83 0.30
N VAL A 171 63.21 -3.94 -0.24
CA VAL A 171 64.56 -4.46 0.05
C VAL A 171 65.60 -3.59 -0.64
N SER A 172 65.42 -3.34 -1.94
CA SER A 172 66.31 -2.46 -2.71
C SER A 172 66.28 -1.01 -2.19
N LEU A 173 65.11 -0.52 -1.76
CA LEU A 173 64.96 0.83 -1.23
C LEU A 173 65.61 1.00 0.14
N ALA A 174 65.52 -0.01 1.01
CA ALA A 174 66.19 0.01 2.31
C ALA A 174 67.72 -0.03 2.20
N GLU A 175 68.27 -0.69 1.17
CA GLU A 175 69.71 -0.77 0.93
C GLU A 175 70.29 0.51 0.27
N ASN A 176 69.56 1.10 -0.68
CA ASN A 176 70.05 2.22 -1.49
C ASN A 176 69.65 3.60 -0.94
N ASP A 177 68.50 3.73 -0.26
CA ASP A 177 68.03 4.98 0.36
C ASP A 177 67.24 4.72 1.67
N PRO A 178 67.93 4.53 2.80
CA PRO A 178 67.29 4.31 4.10
C PRO A 178 66.38 5.45 4.57
N VAL A 179 66.57 6.68 4.08
CA VAL A 179 65.77 7.85 4.47
C VAL A 179 64.48 7.89 3.65
N GLY A 180 64.58 7.71 2.33
CA GLY A 180 63.44 7.59 1.43
C GLY A 180 62.58 6.36 1.69
N TYR A 181 63.18 5.28 2.22
CA TYR A 181 62.45 4.08 2.65
C TYR A 181 61.33 4.40 3.64
N ASN A 182 61.64 5.12 4.73
CA ASN A 182 60.68 5.38 5.79
C ASN A 182 59.52 6.27 5.30
N SER A 183 59.81 7.28 4.47
CA SER A 183 58.77 8.17 3.93
C SER A 183 57.88 7.46 2.92
N GLN A 184 58.44 6.68 2.01
CA GLN A 184 57.66 5.92 1.01
C GLN A 184 56.83 4.82 1.66
N ARG A 185 57.39 4.12 2.66
CA ARG A 185 56.66 3.11 3.41
C ARG A 185 55.50 3.72 4.19
N ALA A 186 55.72 4.86 4.86
CA ALA A 186 54.64 5.57 5.55
C ALA A 186 53.53 6.02 4.59
N ALA A 187 53.88 6.59 3.43
CA ALA A 187 52.93 7.02 2.42
C ALA A 187 52.12 5.84 1.83
N TRP A 188 52.77 4.70 1.61
CA TRP A 188 52.12 3.48 1.13
C TRP A 188 51.19 2.87 2.19
N GLU A 189 51.64 2.78 3.45
CA GLU A 189 50.82 2.30 4.56
C GLU A 189 49.60 3.20 4.79
N GLU A 190 49.76 4.51 4.67
CA GLU A 190 48.65 5.48 4.74
C GLU A 190 47.66 5.30 3.59
N SER A 191 48.15 5.18 2.36
CA SER A 191 47.31 4.97 1.17
C SER A 191 46.52 3.66 1.26
N LYS A 192 47.18 2.59 1.74
CA LYS A 192 46.55 1.30 1.99
C LYS A 192 45.48 1.39 3.08
N LYS A 193 45.77 2.09 4.18
CA LYS A 193 44.80 2.31 5.25
C LYS A 193 43.57 3.07 4.76
N LYS A 194 43.75 4.08 3.90
CA LYS A 194 42.66 4.82 3.25
C LYS A 194 41.82 3.91 2.35
N GLN A 195 42.46 3.07 1.54
CA GLN A 195 41.76 2.10 0.68
C GLN A 195 40.95 1.08 1.51
N ASP A 196 41.56 0.51 2.55
CA ASP A 196 40.89 -0.45 3.44
C ASP A 196 39.68 0.19 4.12
N ALA A 197 39.76 1.47 4.51
CA ALA A 197 38.64 2.21 5.09
C ALA A 197 37.48 2.42 4.09
N VAL A 198 37.78 2.81 2.85
CA VAL A 198 36.77 2.98 1.78
C VAL A 198 36.08 1.64 1.47
N LEU A 199 36.85 0.55 1.38
CA LEU A 199 36.29 -0.79 1.14
C LEU A 199 35.40 -1.26 2.29
N ALA A 200 35.80 -1.01 3.54
CA ALA A 200 35.00 -1.33 4.71
C ALA A 200 33.67 -0.57 4.72
N GLU A 201 33.70 0.72 4.36
CA GLU A 201 32.50 1.56 4.30
C GLU A 201 31.55 1.11 3.16
N GLN A 202 32.10 0.75 1.99
CA GLN A 202 31.31 0.20 0.89
C GLN A 202 30.63 -1.12 1.31
N GLN A 203 31.37 -2.02 1.97
CA GLN A 203 30.82 -3.29 2.46
C GLN A 203 29.72 -3.06 3.51
N ARG A 204 29.93 -2.11 4.43
CA ARG A 204 28.93 -1.71 5.42
C ARG A 204 27.65 -1.20 4.75
N MET A 205 27.76 -0.32 3.76
CA MET A 205 26.60 0.19 3.01
C MET A 205 25.84 -0.91 2.28
N LEU A 206 26.56 -1.85 1.65
CA LEU A 206 25.94 -2.99 0.98
C LEU A 206 25.19 -3.90 1.96
N GLN A 207 25.74 -4.12 3.15
CA GLN A 207 25.09 -4.91 4.20
C GLN A 207 23.85 -4.20 4.74
N GLN A 208 23.94 -2.89 4.98
CA GLN A 208 22.81 -2.08 5.43
C GLN A 208 21.67 -2.08 4.40
N SER A 209 21.99 -1.88 3.11
CA SER A 209 21.01 -1.91 2.01
C SER A 209 20.30 -3.27 1.93
N GLN A 210 21.02 -4.38 2.03
CA GLN A 210 20.41 -5.72 2.07
C GLN A 210 19.50 -5.91 3.28
N GLN A 211 19.89 -5.40 4.45
CA GLN A 211 19.07 -5.47 5.65
C GLN A 211 17.79 -4.64 5.51
N GLU A 212 17.89 -3.41 4.99
CA GLU A 212 16.73 -2.54 4.72
C GLU A 212 15.78 -3.19 3.71
N GLN A 213 16.30 -3.80 2.63
CA GLN A 213 15.49 -4.54 1.65
C GLN A 213 14.75 -5.72 2.27
N MET A 214 15.42 -6.51 3.12
CA MET A 214 14.80 -7.64 3.81
C MET A 214 13.71 -7.20 4.78
N GLN A 215 13.93 -6.10 5.51
CA GLN A 215 12.92 -5.53 6.41
C GLN A 215 11.70 -5.01 5.63
N ASN A 216 11.93 -4.28 4.53
CA ASN A 216 10.86 -3.79 3.68
C ASN A 216 10.04 -4.94 3.07
N LEU A 217 10.71 -5.99 2.59
CA LEU A 217 10.04 -7.19 2.09
C LEU A 217 9.22 -7.87 3.20
N GLN A 218 9.75 -7.99 4.41
CA GLN A 218 9.03 -8.58 5.53
C GLN A 218 7.78 -7.76 5.91
N ALA A 219 7.90 -6.44 5.95
CA ALA A 219 6.79 -5.53 6.21
C ALA A 219 5.71 -5.65 5.11
N GLN A 220 6.12 -5.71 3.84
CA GLN A 220 5.22 -5.92 2.72
C GLN A 220 4.49 -7.26 2.86
N VAL A 221 5.20 -8.36 3.12
CA VAL A 221 4.59 -9.69 3.31
C VAL A 221 3.58 -9.71 4.46
N GLN A 222 3.85 -9.01 5.57
CA GLN A 222 2.91 -8.90 6.68
C GLN A 222 1.64 -8.14 6.29
N ASN A 223 1.79 -7.01 5.59
CA ASN A 223 0.66 -6.22 5.10
C ASN A 223 -0.20 -7.03 4.11
N GLU A 224 0.45 -7.70 3.16
CA GLU A 224 -0.20 -8.58 2.19
C GLU A 224 -0.92 -9.75 2.87
N ALA A 225 -0.32 -10.34 3.91
CA ALA A 225 -0.96 -11.40 4.70
C ALA A 225 -2.21 -10.90 5.44
N GLN A 226 -2.20 -9.67 5.98
CA GLN A 226 -3.38 -9.07 6.60
C GLN A 226 -4.50 -8.83 5.58
N LEU A 227 -4.15 -8.28 4.40
CA LEU A 227 -5.11 -8.09 3.31
C LEU A 227 -5.71 -9.42 2.83
N LEU A 228 -4.91 -10.48 2.77
CA LEU A 228 -5.37 -11.82 2.42
C LEU A 228 -6.38 -12.39 3.42
N VAL A 229 -6.14 -12.23 4.72
CA VAL A 229 -7.07 -12.67 5.78
C VAL A 229 -8.36 -11.83 5.77
N ASN A 230 -8.27 -10.54 5.46
CA ASN A 230 -9.46 -9.70 5.29
C ASN A 230 -10.29 -10.11 4.07
N ALA A 231 -9.63 -10.48 2.97
CA ALA A 231 -10.29 -10.96 1.75
C ALA A 231 -10.85 -12.39 1.91
N ILE A 232 -10.26 -13.20 2.79
CA ILE A 232 -10.69 -14.56 3.11
C ILE A 232 -10.90 -14.67 4.64
N PRO A 233 -12.08 -14.29 5.15
CA PRO A 233 -12.36 -14.35 6.59
C PRO A 233 -12.24 -15.77 7.19
N GLU A 234 -12.48 -16.81 6.39
CA GLU A 234 -12.33 -18.21 6.81
C GLU A 234 -10.90 -18.57 7.25
N TRP A 235 -9.89 -17.81 6.79
CA TRP A 235 -8.48 -18.02 7.09
C TRP A 235 -8.02 -17.30 8.36
N GLN A 236 -8.93 -16.65 9.09
CA GLN A 236 -8.65 -16.24 10.48
C GLN A 236 -8.42 -17.45 11.39
N ASP A 237 -9.05 -18.60 11.10
CA ASP A 237 -8.75 -19.86 11.76
C ASP A 237 -7.48 -20.48 11.15
N SER A 238 -6.44 -20.62 11.97
CA SER A 238 -5.14 -21.17 11.59
C SER A 238 -5.24 -22.56 10.95
N LYS A 239 -6.19 -23.42 11.39
CA LYS A 239 -6.36 -24.76 10.81
C LYS A 239 -6.91 -24.70 9.39
N LYS A 240 -7.99 -23.93 9.18
CA LYS A 240 -8.59 -23.72 7.85
C LYS A 240 -7.64 -23.00 6.90
N ALA A 241 -6.84 -22.07 7.41
CA ALA A 241 -5.80 -21.40 6.64
C ALA A 241 -4.70 -22.38 6.20
N ALA A 242 -4.24 -23.28 7.08
CA ALA A 242 -3.25 -24.29 6.74
C ALA A 242 -3.77 -25.28 5.70
N GLU A 243 -4.98 -25.81 5.87
CA GLU A 243 -5.62 -26.71 4.91
C GLU A 243 -5.84 -26.03 3.56
N GLY A 244 -6.38 -24.80 3.56
CA GLY A 244 -6.62 -24.03 2.35
C GLY A 244 -5.34 -23.68 1.59
N ARG A 245 -4.25 -23.34 2.29
CA ARG A 245 -2.94 -23.08 1.68
C ARG A 245 -2.32 -24.34 1.08
N ALA A 246 -2.44 -25.48 1.77
CA ALA A 246 -1.93 -26.76 1.28
C ALA A 246 -2.65 -27.18 -0.01
N GLU A 247 -3.98 -27.05 -0.03
CA GLU A 247 -4.79 -27.37 -1.20
C GLU A 247 -4.49 -26.44 -2.38
N LEU A 248 -4.32 -25.14 -2.11
CA LEU A 248 -4.00 -24.14 -3.12
C LEU A 248 -2.61 -24.36 -3.71
N LYS A 249 -1.62 -24.71 -2.88
CA LYS A 249 -0.28 -25.11 -3.33
C LYS A 249 -0.35 -26.34 -4.23
N GLN A 250 -1.13 -27.36 -3.83
CA GLN A 250 -1.28 -28.58 -4.62
C GLN A 250 -1.91 -28.28 -5.98
N TYR A 251 -3.03 -27.55 -6.02
CA TYR A 251 -3.69 -27.16 -7.27
C TYR A 251 -2.76 -26.34 -8.18
N ALA A 252 -2.00 -25.39 -7.61
CA ALA A 252 -1.07 -24.58 -8.39
C ALA A 252 0.06 -25.42 -9.03
N ILE A 253 0.54 -26.46 -8.34
CA ILE A 253 1.55 -27.37 -8.88
C ILE A 253 0.94 -28.32 -9.92
N THR A 254 -0.19 -28.94 -9.63
CA THR A 254 -0.75 -30.02 -10.47
C THR A 254 -1.49 -29.52 -11.70
N GLU A 255 -2.29 -28.47 -11.56
CA GLU A 255 -3.17 -27.98 -12.65
C GLU A 255 -2.56 -26.78 -13.38
N LEU A 256 -1.90 -25.87 -12.66
CA LEU A 256 -1.31 -24.65 -13.24
C LEU A 256 0.17 -24.81 -13.61
N GLY A 257 0.85 -25.85 -13.13
CA GLY A 257 2.23 -26.16 -13.48
C GLY A 257 3.29 -25.29 -12.79
N PHE A 258 2.94 -24.61 -11.69
CA PHE A 258 3.92 -23.84 -10.91
C PHE A 258 4.92 -24.76 -10.19
N SER A 259 6.16 -24.30 -10.09
CA SER A 259 7.16 -24.89 -9.19
C SER A 259 6.98 -24.40 -7.75
N GLU A 260 7.52 -25.15 -6.78
CA GLU A 260 7.49 -24.72 -5.38
C GLU A 260 8.27 -23.42 -5.14
N GLN A 261 9.33 -23.17 -5.91
CA GLN A 261 10.15 -21.98 -5.78
C GLN A 261 9.38 -20.73 -6.22
N GLU A 262 8.65 -20.82 -7.34
CA GLU A 262 7.79 -19.72 -7.81
C GLU A 262 6.69 -19.40 -6.79
N LEU A 263 6.05 -20.44 -6.22
CA LEU A 263 5.01 -20.24 -5.21
C LEU A 263 5.53 -19.55 -3.94
N ASN A 264 6.77 -19.85 -3.53
CA ASN A 264 7.39 -19.21 -2.36
C ASN A 264 7.80 -17.75 -2.61
N GLN A 265 7.88 -17.33 -3.87
CA GLN A 265 8.18 -15.95 -4.27
C GLN A 265 6.92 -15.10 -4.51
N ILE A 266 5.72 -15.71 -4.41
CA ILE A 266 4.46 -14.97 -4.51
C ILE A 266 4.14 -14.34 -3.15
N TYR A 267 4.40 -13.04 -3.05
CA TYR A 267 4.08 -12.25 -1.86
C TYR A 267 2.72 -11.52 -1.96
N ASP A 268 2.26 -11.25 -3.18
CA ASP A 268 1.02 -10.51 -3.44
C ASP A 268 -0.22 -11.36 -3.13
N HIS A 269 -1.09 -10.85 -2.24
CA HIS A 269 -2.34 -11.50 -1.88
C HIS A 269 -3.28 -11.69 -3.09
N ARG A 270 -3.20 -10.82 -4.10
CA ARG A 270 -4.04 -10.86 -5.31
C ARG A 270 -3.74 -12.10 -6.14
N ALA A 271 -2.48 -12.50 -6.24
CA ALA A 271 -2.08 -13.71 -6.95
C ALA A 271 -2.66 -14.96 -6.24
N VAL A 272 -2.58 -15.01 -4.91
CA VAL A 272 -3.18 -16.09 -4.12
C VAL A 272 -4.70 -16.13 -4.30
N LEU A 273 -5.37 -14.97 -4.31
CA LEU A 273 -6.81 -14.89 -4.58
C LEU A 273 -7.18 -15.35 -5.99
N ALA A 274 -6.37 -15.03 -7.00
CA ALA A 274 -6.59 -15.47 -8.37
C ALA A 274 -6.50 -17.01 -8.48
N ILE A 275 -5.45 -17.60 -7.89
CA ILE A 275 -5.29 -19.06 -7.86
C ILE A 275 -6.45 -19.71 -7.10
N ARG A 276 -6.86 -19.15 -5.95
CA ARG A 276 -8.02 -19.66 -5.19
C ARG A 276 -9.29 -19.63 -6.03
N LYS A 277 -9.54 -18.52 -6.74
CA LYS A 277 -10.73 -18.38 -7.60
C LYS A 277 -10.71 -19.39 -8.74
N ALA A 278 -9.56 -19.61 -9.37
CA ALA A 278 -9.40 -20.63 -10.41
C ALA A 278 -9.68 -22.04 -9.85
N MET A 279 -9.10 -22.38 -8.70
CA MET A 279 -9.35 -23.66 -8.02
C MET A 279 -10.83 -23.87 -7.70
N LEU A 280 -11.49 -22.87 -7.10
CA LEU A 280 -12.91 -22.97 -6.77
C LEU A 280 -13.78 -23.07 -8.02
N HIS A 281 -13.45 -22.32 -9.07
CA HIS A 281 -14.14 -22.40 -10.35
C HIS A 281 -14.04 -23.81 -10.94
N ASP A 282 -12.85 -24.39 -11.01
CA ASP A 282 -12.66 -25.73 -11.60
C ASP A 282 -13.36 -26.82 -10.79
N LYS A 283 -13.33 -26.74 -9.45
CA LYS A 283 -14.13 -27.61 -8.58
C LYS A 283 -15.62 -27.50 -8.86
N THR A 284 -16.14 -26.29 -9.06
CA THR A 284 -17.56 -26.10 -9.41
C THR A 284 -17.87 -26.69 -10.78
N GLN A 285 -17.03 -26.45 -11.79
CA GLN A 285 -17.20 -27.01 -13.14
C GLN A 285 -17.17 -28.54 -13.13
N GLU A 286 -16.25 -29.16 -12.39
CA GLU A 286 -16.18 -30.61 -12.24
C GLU A 286 -17.42 -31.16 -11.53
N SER A 287 -17.91 -30.47 -10.50
CA SER A 287 -19.14 -30.85 -9.79
C SER A 287 -20.38 -30.77 -10.68
N VAL A 288 -20.43 -29.80 -11.60
CA VAL A 288 -21.49 -29.65 -12.61
C VAL A 288 -21.39 -30.74 -13.67
N LYS A 289 -20.19 -31.06 -14.17
CA LYS A 289 -19.97 -32.17 -15.11
C LYS A 289 -20.34 -33.54 -14.51
N LYS A 290 -20.08 -33.75 -13.22
CA LYS A 290 -20.42 -34.97 -12.47
C LYS A 290 -21.91 -35.07 -12.12
N LYS A 291 -22.64 -33.96 -12.13
CA LYS A 291 -24.11 -33.93 -12.06
C LYS A 291 -24.67 -33.59 -13.44
N PRO A 292 -24.69 -34.51 -14.43
CA PRO A 292 -25.79 -34.46 -15.36
C PRO A 292 -27.02 -34.68 -14.50
N VAL A 293 -27.70 -33.59 -14.16
CA VAL A 293 -29.13 -33.67 -13.90
C VAL A 293 -29.67 -34.20 -15.21
N VAL A 294 -29.71 -35.53 -15.35
CA VAL A 294 -30.72 -36.18 -16.16
C VAL A 294 -31.97 -35.56 -15.57
N ALA A 295 -32.46 -34.51 -16.22
CA ALA A 295 -33.73 -33.90 -15.91
C ALA A 295 -34.65 -35.10 -15.90
N THR A 296 -35.00 -35.56 -14.70
CA THR A 296 -35.97 -36.62 -14.53
C THR A 296 -37.15 -36.00 -15.23
N LYS A 297 -37.44 -36.50 -16.45
CA LYS A 297 -38.47 -35.96 -17.35
C LYS A 297 -39.57 -35.49 -16.44
N ALA A 298 -39.77 -34.17 -16.36
CA ALA A 298 -40.69 -33.57 -15.41
C ALA A 298 -41.92 -34.47 -15.44
N LYS A 299 -42.34 -35.02 -14.29
CA LYS A 299 -43.46 -35.96 -14.25
C LYS A 299 -44.65 -35.21 -14.81
N VAL A 300 -44.86 -35.35 -16.12
CA VAL A 300 -45.98 -34.76 -16.82
C VAL A 300 -47.17 -35.42 -16.18
N ALA A 301 -48.08 -34.61 -15.64
CA ALA A 301 -49.30 -35.12 -15.05
C ALA A 301 -49.94 -36.09 -16.06
N ARG A 302 -50.14 -37.35 -15.63
CA ARG A 302 -50.93 -38.32 -16.41
C ARG A 302 -52.29 -37.66 -16.65
N PRO A 303 -52.79 -37.58 -17.90
CA PRO A 303 -54.14 -37.08 -18.15
C PRO A 303 -55.11 -37.85 -17.26
N GLY A 304 -55.88 -37.13 -16.45
CA GLY A 304 -56.84 -37.74 -15.53
C GLY A 304 -57.84 -38.59 -16.33
N ASN A 305 -57.99 -39.85 -15.94
CA ASN A 305 -59.05 -40.69 -16.46
C ASN A 305 -60.38 -40.13 -15.94
N SER A 306 -61.07 -39.32 -16.75
CA SER A 306 -62.46 -38.99 -16.44
C SER A 306 -63.28 -40.26 -16.62
N ASN A 307 -63.65 -40.91 -15.52
CA ASN A 307 -64.65 -41.98 -15.52
C ASN A 307 -66.04 -41.35 -15.75
N VAL A 308 -66.25 -40.77 -16.93
CA VAL A 308 -67.57 -40.43 -17.42
C VAL A 308 -68.11 -41.68 -18.10
N PRO A 309 -69.12 -42.37 -17.54
CA PRO A 309 -69.72 -43.51 -18.22
C PRO A 309 -70.42 -42.99 -19.49
N VAL A 310 -69.78 -43.18 -20.64
CA VAL A 310 -70.39 -42.94 -21.94
C VAL A 310 -71.53 -43.95 -22.09
N THR A 311 -72.76 -43.51 -21.84
CA THR A 311 -73.94 -44.34 -22.08
C THR A 311 -74.02 -44.62 -23.58
N PRO A 312 -73.94 -45.89 -24.02
CA PRO A 312 -73.92 -46.19 -25.44
C PRO A 312 -75.26 -45.84 -26.05
N ASN A 313 -75.22 -44.96 -27.05
CA ASN A 313 -76.37 -44.49 -27.81
C ASN A 313 -77.31 -45.66 -28.16
N LYS A 314 -78.60 -45.53 -27.79
CA LYS A 314 -79.64 -46.56 -27.92
C LYS A 314 -79.66 -47.18 -29.32
N GLY A 315 -79.45 -46.37 -30.37
CA GLY A 315 -79.38 -46.83 -31.76
C GLY A 315 -78.21 -47.78 -32.03
N LYS A 316 -77.03 -47.56 -31.41
CA LYS A 316 -75.86 -48.44 -31.56
C LYS A 316 -76.10 -49.80 -30.91
N ARG A 317 -76.79 -49.83 -29.77
CA ARG A 317 -77.16 -51.09 -29.08
C ARG A 317 -78.19 -51.90 -29.87
N LEU A 318 -79.17 -51.24 -30.48
CA LEU A 318 -80.18 -51.91 -31.30
C LEU A 318 -79.58 -52.50 -32.58
N ARG A 319 -78.70 -51.76 -33.26
CA ARG A 319 -77.95 -52.27 -34.43
C ARG A 319 -77.04 -53.44 -34.06
N GLN A 320 -76.38 -53.39 -32.91
CA GLN A 320 -75.53 -54.49 -32.44
C GLN A 320 -76.34 -55.74 -32.05
N ARG A 321 -77.54 -55.57 -31.47
CA ARG A 321 -78.45 -56.70 -31.23
C ARG A 321 -78.96 -57.31 -32.52
N LEU A 322 -79.34 -56.50 -33.50
CA LEU A 322 -79.71 -57.01 -34.82
C LEU A 322 -78.56 -57.78 -35.48
N ALA A 323 -77.34 -57.24 -35.43
CA ALA A 323 -76.16 -57.90 -35.99
C ALA A 323 -75.89 -59.26 -35.32
N ASN A 324 -76.14 -59.38 -34.02
CA ASN A 324 -75.92 -60.61 -33.28
C ASN A 324 -77.09 -61.61 -33.36
N SER A 325 -78.34 -61.13 -33.43
CA SER A 325 -79.53 -61.99 -33.41
C SER A 325 -80.02 -62.38 -34.81
N GLY A 326 -79.80 -61.53 -35.82
CA GLY A 326 -80.28 -61.72 -37.19
C GLY A 326 -81.80 -61.82 -37.33
N LYS A 327 -82.57 -61.52 -36.28
CA LYS A 327 -84.03 -61.71 -36.26
C LYS A 327 -84.75 -60.53 -36.89
N MET A 328 -85.80 -60.82 -37.66
CA MET A 328 -86.66 -59.80 -38.29
C MET A 328 -87.29 -58.84 -37.26
N SER A 329 -87.59 -59.34 -36.05
CA SER A 329 -88.17 -58.55 -34.95
C SER A 329 -87.23 -57.53 -34.31
N ASP A 330 -85.91 -57.72 -34.43
CA ASP A 330 -84.93 -56.74 -33.97
C ASP A 330 -84.61 -55.73 -35.08
N ALA A 331 -84.81 -56.09 -36.35
CA ALA A 331 -84.69 -55.18 -37.48
C ALA A 331 -85.79 -54.10 -37.45
N THR A 332 -87.04 -54.50 -37.19
CA THR A 332 -88.15 -53.55 -37.02
C THR A 332 -87.90 -52.55 -35.90
N LYS A 333 -87.35 -52.98 -34.76
CA LYS A 333 -87.01 -52.06 -33.65
C LYS A 333 -85.89 -51.07 -34.00
N VAL A 334 -84.96 -51.45 -34.89
CA VAL A 334 -83.94 -50.54 -35.41
C VAL A 334 -84.59 -49.49 -36.32
N PHE A 335 -85.49 -49.91 -37.22
CA PHE A 335 -86.20 -48.99 -38.10
C PHE A 335 -87.17 -48.07 -37.36
N GLU A 336 -87.91 -48.59 -36.38
CA GLU A 336 -88.78 -47.81 -35.50
C GLU A 336 -88.01 -46.75 -34.70
N SER A 337 -86.73 -47.00 -34.40
CA SER A 337 -85.88 -46.01 -33.73
C SER A 337 -85.32 -44.91 -34.65
N MET A 338 -85.58 -44.98 -35.96
CA MET A 338 -85.13 -44.00 -36.96
C MET A 338 -86.27 -43.16 -37.57
N LEU A 339 -87.53 -43.58 -37.38
CA LEU A 339 -88.72 -42.75 -37.59
C LEU A 339 -88.93 -41.88 -36.34
#